data_AF-A0A0F7D519-F1
#
_entry.id   AF-A0A0F7D519-F1
#
_cell.length_a   1.000
_cell.length_b   1.000
_cell.length_c   1.000
_cell.angle_alpha   90.00
_cell.angle_beta   90.00
_cell.angle_gamma   90.00
#
_symmetry.space_group_name_H-M   'P 1'
#
loop_
_entity.id
_entity.type
_entity.pdbx_description
1 polymer ?
#
loop_
_entity_poly.entity_id
_entity_poly.type
_entity_poly.pdbx_seq_one_letter_code
_entity_poly.pdbx_strand_id
1 'polypeptide(L)' 'MDTDLNLKMLTEKLTAYQISRAVDISIDKAQSIIDKEINYDELDSETIVKLKTLSDKLNN' A
#
# COMPACT_ATOMS: atom_id res chain seq x y z
N MET A 1 6.78 12.59 13.83
CA MET A 1 6.47 11.14 13.80
C MET A 1 6.04 10.84 12.39
N ASP A 2 7.01 10.39 11.60
CA ASP A 2 7.03 10.17 10.17
C ASP A 2 5.97 9.15 9.70
N THR A 3 4.71 9.58 9.66
CA THR A 3 3.63 8.89 8.93
C THR A 3 3.47 9.42 7.52
N ASP A 4 4.52 10.01 6.93
CA ASP A 4 4.75 9.89 5.49
C ASP A 4 5.10 8.42 5.26
N LEU A 5 4.02 7.65 5.17
CA LEU A 5 3.98 6.22 4.96
C LEU A 5 5.12 5.87 3.99
N ASN A 6 6.04 4.99 4.40
CA ASN A 6 7.12 4.43 3.56
C ASN A 6 6.55 3.57 2.42
N LEU A 7 5.39 3.97 1.88
CA LEU A 7 4.70 3.35 0.78
C LEU A 7 5.51 3.46 -0.49
N LYS A 8 6.34 4.49 -0.63
CA LYS A 8 7.33 4.55 -1.70
C LYS A 8 8.24 3.32 -1.71
N MET A 9 8.64 2.82 -0.53
CA MET A 9 9.36 1.55 -0.41
C MET A 9 8.47 0.33 -0.66
N LEU A 10 7.18 0.37 -0.29
CA LEU A 10 6.21 -0.68 -0.66
C LEU A 10 6.08 -0.78 -2.18
N THR A 11 5.86 0.34 -2.87
CA THR A 11 5.67 0.39 -4.33
C THR A 11 6.96 0.08 -5.10
N GLU A 12 8.12 0.32 -4.48
CA GLU A 12 9.43 -0.04 -5.06
C GLU A 12 9.83 -1.50 -4.79
N LYS A 13 9.41 -2.09 -3.67
CA LYS A 13 9.78 -3.47 -3.29
C LYS A 13 8.71 -4.51 -3.59
N LEU A 14 7.45 -4.11 -3.74
CA LEU A 14 6.33 -5.01 -3.93
C LEU A 14 5.59 -4.71 -5.22
N THR A 15 5.17 -5.81 -5.84
CA THR A 15 4.30 -5.80 -7.02
C THR A 15 2.85 -5.57 -6.64
N ALA A 16 2.05 -5.09 -7.60
CA ALA A 16 0.60 -4.91 -7.40
C ALA A 16 -0.07 -6.19 -6.89
N TYR A 17 0.38 -7.35 -7.37
CA TYR A 17 -0.11 -8.64 -6.90
C TYR A 17 0.16 -8.91 -5.40
N GLN A 18 1.33 -8.53 -4.88
CA GLN A 18 1.64 -8.74 -3.47
C GLN A 18 0.84 -7.81 -2.58
N ILE A 19 0.67 -6.56 -3.00
CA ILE A 19 -0.16 -5.58 -2.31
C ILE A 19 -1.62 -6.02 -2.36
N SER A 20 -2.13 -6.40 -3.53
CA SER A 20 -3.51 -6.86 -3.72
C SER A 20 -3.82 -8.05 -2.83
N ARG A 21 -2.92 -9.03 -2.78
CA ARG A 21 -3.07 -10.24 -1.98
C ARG A 21 -3.05 -9.98 -0.48
N ALA A 22 -2.26 -9.00 -0.04
CA ALA A 22 -2.05 -8.79 1.38
C ALA A 22 -2.97 -7.72 1.99
N VAL A 23 -3.48 -6.82 1.16
CA VAL A 23 -4.46 -5.81 1.55
C VAL A 23 -5.89 -6.22 1.17
N ASP A 24 -6.03 -7.32 0.42
CA ASP A 24 -7.29 -7.88 -0.10
C ASP A 24 -8.05 -6.86 -0.95
N ILE A 25 -7.34 -6.29 -1.92
CA ILE A 25 -7.88 -5.33 -2.90
C ILE A 25 -7.68 -5.88 -4.31
N SER A 26 -8.42 -5.34 -5.27
CA SER A 26 -8.20 -5.67 -6.69
C SER A 26 -6.78 -5.32 -7.13
N ILE A 27 -6.22 -6.11 -8.06
CA ILE A 27 -4.91 -5.84 -8.67
C ILE A 27 -4.88 -4.45 -9.29
N ASP A 28 -5.97 -4.03 -9.95
CA ASP A 28 -6.07 -2.70 -10.56
C ASP A 28 -5.94 -1.58 -9.50
N LYS A 29 -6.62 -1.72 -8.36
CA LYS A 29 -6.47 -0.78 -7.23
C LYS A 29 -5.06 -0.79 -6.68
N ALA A 30 -4.44 -1.96 -6.53
CA ALA A 30 -3.06 -2.08 -6.07
C ALA A 30 -2.07 -1.44 -7.05
N GLN A 31 -2.32 -1.58 -8.35
CA GLN A 31 -1.54 -0.97 -9.42
C GLN A 31 -1.69 0.56 -9.37
N SER A 32 -2.91 1.08 -9.24
CA SER A 32 -3.13 2.52 -9.06
C SER A 32 -2.49 3.10 -7.79
N ILE A 33 -2.37 2.31 -6.71
CA ILE A 33 -1.60 2.70 -5.51
C ILE A 33 -0.10 2.77 -5.81
N ILE A 34 0.43 1.82 -6.60
CA ILE A 34 1.84 1.80 -7.04
C ILE A 34 2.14 2.98 -7.96
N ASP A 35 1.28 3.21 -8.92
CA ASP A 35 1.40 4.28 -9.92
C ASP A 35 1.05 5.66 -9.34
N LYS A 36 0.65 5.71 -8.05
CA LYS A 36 0.23 6.91 -7.32
C LYS A 36 -0.93 7.65 -7.98
N GLU A 37 -1.77 6.91 -8.69
CA GLU A 37 -2.99 7.42 -9.32
C GLU A 37 -4.16 7.56 -8.33
N ILE A 38 -4.10 6.87 -7.19
CA ILE A 38 -5.09 6.96 -6.10
C ILE A 38 -4.49 7.67 -4.89
N ASN A 39 -5.21 8.66 -4.37
CA ASN A 39 -4.89 9.30 -3.09
C ASN A 39 -5.39 8.42 -1.93
N TYR A 40 -4.60 8.34 -0.86
CA TYR A 40 -4.92 7.51 0.31
C TYR A 40 -6.22 7.92 1.01
N ASP A 41 -6.65 9.18 0.87
CA ASP A 41 -7.94 9.66 1.37
C ASP A 41 -9.14 9.01 0.68
N GLU A 42 -8.92 8.38 -0.49
CA GLU A 42 -9.93 7.62 -1.23
C GLU A 42 -9.90 6.12 -0.91
N LEU A 43 -8.93 5.67 -0.12
CA LEU A 43 -8.83 4.29 0.34
C LEU A 43 -9.58 4.10 1.65
N ASP A 44 -10.23 2.94 1.78
CA ASP A 44 -10.88 2.56 3.03
C ASP A 44 -9.85 2.51 4.17
N SER A 45 -10.26 2.94 5.37
CA SER A 45 -9.38 2.94 6.54
C SER A 45 -8.77 1.56 6.84
N GLU A 46 -9.49 0.48 6.51
CA GLU A 46 -8.99 -0.89 6.62
C GLU A 46 -7.81 -1.15 5.66
N THR A 47 -7.92 -0.72 4.41
CA THR A 47 -6.86 -0.80 3.39
C THR A 47 -5.61 -0.03 3.83
N ILE A 48 -5.79 1.16 4.41
CA ILE A 48 -4.69 1.98 4.93
C ILE A 48 -3.97 1.26 6.09
N VAL A 49 -4.72 0.70 7.04
CA VAL A 49 -4.13 -0.04 8.18
C VAL A 49 -3.34 -1.27 7.71
N LYS A 50 -3.89 -2.02 6.74
CA LYS A 50 -3.20 -3.18 6.15
C LYS A 50 -1.94 -2.76 5.40
N LEU A 51 -1.99 -1.71 4.57
CA LEU A 51 -0.82 -1.15 3.88
C LEU A 51 0.27 -0.72 4.87
N LYS A 52 -0.13 -0.05 5.96
CA LYS A 52 0.78 0.38 7.02
C LYS A 52 1.45 -0.80 7.72
N THR A 53 0.65 -1.81 8.09
CA THR A 53 1.15 -3.06 8.68
C THR A 53 2.15 -3.75 7.75
N LEU A 54 1.92 -3.68 6.45
CA LEU A 54 2.79 -4.26 5.44
C LEU A 54 4.11 -3.49 5.32
N SER A 55 4.04 -2.16 5.37
CA SER A 55 5.23 -1.29 5.41
C SER A 55 6.09 -1.60 6.64
N ASP A 56 5.46 -1.73 7.80
CA ASP A 56 6.15 -1.99 9.07
C ASP A 56 6.85 -3.36 9.06
N LYS A 57 6.24 -4.38 8.44
CA LYS A 57 6.86 -5.70 8.22
C LYS A 57 8.02 -5.70 7.23
N LEU A 58 8.11 -4.70 6.36
CA LEU A 58 9.19 -4.55 5.37
C LEU A 58 10.36 -3.71 5.89
N ASN A 59 10.12 -2.89 6.92
CA ASN A 59 11.12 -2.03 7.56
C ASN A 59 11.82 -2.68 8.76
N ASN A 60 11.29 -3.79 9.30
CA ASN A 60 11.97 -4.67 10.25
C ASN A 60 12.56 -5.88 9.53
#